data_AF-A0AAV0XCD3-F1
#
_entry.id   AF-A0AAV0XCD3-F1
#
_cell.length_a   1.000
_cell.length_b   1.000
_cell.length_c   1.000
_cell.angle_alpha   90.00
_cell.angle_beta   90.00
_cell.angle_gamma   90.00
#
_symmetry.space_group_name_H-M   'P 1'
#
loop_
_entity.id
_entity.type
_entity.pdbx_description
1 polymer ?
#
loop_
_entity_poly.entity_id
_entity_poly.type
_entity_poly.pdbx_seq_one_letter_code
_entity_poly.pdbx_strand_id
1 'polypeptide(L)'
;MLERFLKLANNISHVLMNFPETDAPDMISSTELRNLKDICLLLGSMEVLTKELSVEKSVMSSKIIPLISCTKNELEKQNPELCITKNLKQKLLEELNYRCSLYDKGSILAICTILDPRFKDLHLRDPLINSKTQSIIVSMMESEDSDDDTRYTSTDTTTNNDGESLSTLTE
;
A
#
# COMPACT_ATOMS: atom_id res chain seq x y z
N MET A 1 1.21 -21.01 -7.70
CA MET A 1 0.96 -22.48 -7.77
C MET A 1 0.00 -22.83 -8.90
N LEU A 2 -1.18 -22.22 -8.96
CA LEU A 2 -2.20 -22.49 -9.98
C LEU A 2 -1.70 -22.25 -11.42
N GLU A 3 -0.96 -21.17 -11.65
CA GLU A 3 -0.33 -20.94 -12.97
C GLU A 3 0.64 -22.05 -13.38
N ARG A 4 1.39 -22.61 -12.42
CA ARG A 4 2.31 -23.71 -12.66
C ARG A 4 1.54 -24.97 -13.04
N PHE A 5 0.44 -25.25 -12.33
CA PHE A 5 -0.45 -26.35 -12.67
C PHE A 5 -1.04 -26.17 -14.08
N LEU A 6 -1.53 -24.98 -14.42
CA LEU A 6 -2.06 -24.68 -15.77
C LEU A 6 -1.03 -24.93 -16.88
N LYS A 7 0.24 -24.55 -16.66
CA LYS A 7 1.35 -24.83 -17.60
C LYS A 7 1.65 -26.32 -17.74
N LEU A 8 1.48 -27.08 -16.65
CA LEU A 8 1.81 -28.50 -16.59
C LEU A 8 0.62 -29.42 -16.87
N ALA A 9 -0.60 -28.88 -16.99
CA ALA A 9 -1.84 -29.64 -17.11
C ALA A 9 -1.79 -30.67 -18.24
N ASN A 10 -1.24 -30.31 -19.40
CA ASN A 10 -1.08 -31.23 -20.54
C ASN A 10 -0.14 -32.41 -20.20
N ASN A 11 0.98 -32.12 -19.53
CA ASN A 11 1.94 -33.15 -19.12
C ASN A 11 1.33 -34.05 -18.04
N ILE A 12 0.61 -33.47 -17.09
CA ILE A 12 -0.11 -34.22 -16.05
C ILE A 12 -1.15 -35.13 -16.69
N SER A 13 -1.89 -34.66 -17.71
CA SER A 13 -2.87 -35.49 -18.44
C SER A 13 -2.21 -36.68 -19.11
N HIS A 14 -1.07 -36.46 -19.77
CA HIS A 14 -0.30 -37.54 -20.38
C HIS A 14 0.22 -38.55 -19.35
N VAL A 15 0.69 -38.06 -18.19
CA VAL A 15 1.15 -38.94 -17.10
C VAL A 15 -0.02 -39.76 -16.55
N LEU A 16 -1.16 -39.15 -16.25
CA LEU A 16 -2.33 -39.85 -15.73
C LEU A 16 -2.84 -40.94 -16.68
N MET A 17 -2.79 -40.72 -18.01
CA MET A 17 -3.15 -41.75 -19.00
C MET A 17 -2.22 -42.97 -18.99
N ASN A 18 -0.98 -42.82 -18.53
CA ASN A 18 0.02 -43.90 -18.49
C ASN A 18 0.13 -44.57 -17.10
N PHE A 19 -0.62 -44.09 -16.11
CA PHE A 19 -0.62 -44.64 -14.76
C PHE A 19 -1.74 -45.69 -14.60
N PRO A 20 -1.54 -46.71 -13.75
CA PRO A 20 -2.57 -47.70 -13.45
C PRO A 20 -3.80 -47.03 -12.80
N GLU A 21 -5.00 -47.37 -13.30
CA GLU A 21 -6.28 -46.75 -12.93
C GLU A 21 -6.62 -46.82 -11.43
N THR A 22 -6.05 -47.76 -10.68
CA THR A 22 -6.35 -47.97 -9.26
C THR A 22 -5.75 -46.91 -8.31
N ASP A 23 -4.75 -46.14 -8.75
CA ASP A 23 -4.06 -45.12 -7.92
C ASP A 23 -4.05 -43.73 -8.55
N ALA A 24 -4.59 -43.56 -9.76
CA ALA A 24 -4.56 -42.29 -10.48
C ALA A 24 -5.78 -41.42 -10.11
N PRO A 25 -5.59 -40.17 -9.65
CA PRO A 25 -6.69 -39.25 -9.45
C PRO A 25 -7.29 -38.78 -10.78
N ASP A 26 -8.59 -38.56 -10.80
CA ASP A 26 -9.30 -38.03 -11.96
C ASP A 26 -8.75 -36.65 -12.36
N MET A 27 -8.56 -36.46 -13.67
CA MET A 27 -8.13 -35.18 -14.24
C MET A 27 -9.27 -34.17 -14.18
N ILE A 28 -8.93 -32.90 -13.96
CA ILE A 28 -9.90 -31.80 -13.96
C ILE A 28 -10.53 -31.64 -15.35
N SER A 29 -11.82 -31.29 -15.38
CA SER A 29 -12.55 -31.07 -16.61
C SER A 29 -12.08 -29.82 -17.36
N SER A 30 -12.35 -29.75 -18.66
CA SER A 30 -12.04 -28.59 -19.50
C SER A 30 -12.71 -27.30 -19.00
N THR A 31 -13.90 -27.42 -18.41
CA THR A 31 -14.63 -26.31 -17.77
C THR A 31 -13.92 -25.82 -16.52
N GLU A 32 -13.42 -26.73 -15.69
CA GLU A 32 -12.65 -26.43 -14.48
C GLU A 32 -11.30 -25.80 -14.81
N LEU A 33 -10.66 -26.25 -15.89
CA LEU A 33 -9.43 -25.63 -16.39
C LEU A 33 -9.66 -24.19 -16.84
N ARG A 34 -10.82 -23.89 -17.46
CA ARG A 34 -11.22 -22.52 -17.81
C ARG A 34 -11.50 -21.68 -16.56
N ASN A 35 -12.21 -22.23 -15.58
CA ASN A 35 -12.41 -21.58 -14.27
C ASN A 35 -11.07 -21.19 -13.63
N LEU A 36 -10.10 -22.11 -13.66
CA LEU A 36 -8.82 -21.88 -13.03
C LEU A 36 -8.03 -20.76 -13.70
N LYS A 37 -8.13 -20.61 -15.02
CA LYS A 37 -7.55 -19.49 -15.77
C LYS A 37 -8.16 -18.16 -15.34
N ASP A 38 -9.49 -18.09 -15.27
CA ASP A 38 -10.18 -16.87 -14.86
C ASP A 38 -9.86 -16.50 -13.40
N ILE A 39 -9.74 -17.50 -12.52
CA ILE A 39 -9.30 -17.31 -11.13
C ILE A 39 -7.86 -16.79 -11.07
N CYS A 40 -6.95 -17.31 -11.89
CA CYS A 40 -5.57 -16.81 -11.94
C CYS A 40 -5.51 -15.35 -12.39
N LEU A 41 -6.31 -14.97 -13.39
CA LEU A 41 -6.38 -13.58 -13.84
C LEU A 41 -6.87 -12.63 -12.75
N LEU A 42 -7.92 -13.02 -12.03
CA LEU A 42 -8.47 -12.25 -10.92
C LEU A 42 -7.49 -12.13 -9.75
N LEU A 43 -6.78 -13.21 -9.43
CA LEU A 43 -5.76 -13.19 -8.37
C LEU A 43 -4.48 -12.46 -8.79
N GLY A 44 -4.22 -12.32 -10.09
CA GLY A 44 -3.04 -11.64 -10.61
C GLY A 44 -2.96 -10.17 -10.18
N SER A 45 -4.09 -9.45 -10.09
CA SER A 45 -4.10 -8.08 -9.58
C SER A 45 -3.75 -8.00 -8.09
N MET A 46 -4.02 -9.06 -7.31
CA MET A 46 -3.58 -9.16 -5.91
C MET A 46 -2.11 -9.55 -5.80
N GLU A 47 -1.60 -10.38 -6.70
CA GLU A 47 -0.16 -10.66 -6.77
C GLU A 47 0.62 -9.38 -7.05
N VAL A 48 0.21 -8.58 -8.03
CA VAL A 48 0.84 -7.28 -8.32
C VAL A 48 0.77 -6.36 -7.11
N LEU A 49 -0.41 -6.23 -6.47
CA LEU A 49 -0.59 -5.44 -5.26
C LEU A 49 0.39 -5.85 -4.16
N THR A 50 0.42 -7.14 -3.83
CA THR A 50 1.25 -7.67 -2.73
C THR A 50 2.74 -7.59 -3.04
N LYS A 51 3.13 -7.78 -4.30
CA LYS A 51 4.52 -7.63 -4.74
C LYS A 51 4.99 -6.19 -4.59
N GLU A 52 4.19 -5.22 -5.01
CA GLU A 52 4.49 -3.78 -4.85
C GLU A 52 4.51 -3.37 -3.37
N LEU A 53 3.60 -3.90 -2.53
CA LEU A 53 3.65 -3.67 -1.07
C LEU A 53 4.84 -4.33 -0.38
N SER A 54 5.38 -5.42 -0.94
CA SER A 54 6.52 -6.14 -0.33
C SER A 54 7.87 -5.53 -0.72
N VAL A 55 7.90 -4.43 -1.47
CA VAL A 55 9.14 -3.74 -1.85
C VAL A 55 9.64 -2.88 -0.69
N GLU A 56 10.76 -3.28 -0.09
CA GLU A 56 11.38 -2.58 1.05
C GLU A 56 11.96 -1.19 0.70
N LYS A 57 12.39 -0.99 -0.56
CA LYS A 57 13.17 0.19 -0.97
C LYS A 57 12.36 1.41 -1.43
N SER A 58 11.03 1.38 -1.39
CA SER A 58 10.19 2.50 -1.82
C SER A 58 9.52 3.17 -0.62
N VAL A 59 9.33 4.50 -0.68
CA VAL A 59 8.42 5.22 0.24
C VAL A 59 7.04 4.61 0.07
N MET A 60 6.69 3.70 0.99
CA MET A 60 5.49 2.87 0.91
C MET A 60 4.27 3.67 1.39
N SER A 61 4.46 4.54 2.38
CA SER A 61 3.37 5.24 3.07
C SER A 61 2.50 6.08 2.16
N SER A 62 3.08 6.81 1.19
CA SER A 62 2.29 7.61 0.25
C SER A 62 1.67 6.80 -0.89
N LYS A 63 2.11 5.55 -1.10
CA LYS A 63 1.68 4.70 -2.22
C LYS A 63 0.56 3.73 -1.87
N ILE A 64 0.42 3.35 -0.60
CA ILE A 64 -0.50 2.28 -0.20
C ILE A 64 -1.95 2.61 -0.57
N ILE A 65 -2.45 3.81 -0.24
CA ILE A 65 -3.82 4.22 -0.58
C ILE A 65 -4.05 4.23 -2.11
N PRO A 66 -3.18 4.89 -2.91
CA PRO A 66 -3.26 4.80 -4.37
C PRO A 66 -3.31 3.38 -4.90
N LEU A 67 -2.47 2.50 -4.36
CA LEU A 67 -2.29 1.16 -4.88
C LEU A 67 -3.51 0.27 -4.58
N ILE A 68 -4.03 0.32 -3.35
CA ILE A 68 -5.30 -0.34 -2.98
C ILE A 68 -6.44 0.19 -3.87
N SER A 69 -6.45 1.50 -4.10
CA SER A 69 -7.45 2.14 -4.95
C SER A 69 -7.39 1.60 -6.38
N CYS A 70 -6.21 1.57 -6.99
CA CYS A 70 -5.98 1.01 -8.31
C CYS A 70 -6.38 -0.46 -8.40
N THR A 71 -5.98 -1.30 -7.44
CA THR A 71 -6.35 -2.73 -7.43
C THR A 71 -7.85 -2.93 -7.36
N LYS A 72 -8.56 -2.11 -6.58
CA LYS A 72 -10.03 -2.14 -6.52
C LYS A 72 -10.67 -1.81 -7.88
N ASN A 73 -10.19 -0.75 -8.55
CA ASN A 73 -10.67 -0.39 -9.88
C ASN A 73 -10.42 -1.52 -10.88
N GLU A 74 -9.26 -2.15 -10.81
CA GLU A 74 -8.90 -3.24 -11.72
C GLU A 74 -9.81 -4.47 -11.51
N LEU A 75 -10.07 -4.83 -10.25
CA LEU A 75 -11.05 -5.86 -9.89
C LEU A 75 -12.45 -5.54 -10.43
N GLU A 76 -12.90 -4.29 -10.29
CA GLU A 76 -14.22 -3.85 -10.73
C GLU A 76 -14.37 -3.94 -12.25
N LYS A 77 -13.32 -3.58 -13.02
CA LYS A 77 -13.30 -3.70 -14.49
C LYS A 77 -13.37 -5.13 -15.00
N GLN A 78 -12.83 -6.10 -14.26
CA GLN A 78 -12.82 -7.49 -14.68
C GLN A 78 -14.25 -8.06 -14.67
N ASN A 79 -14.75 -8.50 -15.82
CA ASN A 79 -16.09 -9.09 -15.94
C ASN A 79 -15.97 -10.59 -16.25
N PRO A 80 -15.81 -11.45 -15.23
CA PRO A 80 -15.78 -12.89 -15.45
C PRO A 80 -17.16 -13.38 -15.88
N GLU A 81 -17.21 -14.34 -16.81
CA GLU A 81 -18.46 -14.90 -17.32
C GLU A 81 -19.09 -15.89 -16.31
N LEU A 82 -18.28 -16.67 -15.61
CA LEU A 82 -18.73 -17.78 -14.77
C LEU A 82 -19.09 -17.37 -13.33
N CYS A 83 -20.10 -18.06 -12.78
CA CYS A 83 -20.69 -17.78 -11.47
C CYS A 83 -19.68 -17.89 -10.31
N ILE A 84 -18.82 -18.93 -10.32
CA ILE A 84 -17.81 -19.17 -9.28
C ILE A 84 -16.83 -17.99 -9.21
N THR A 85 -16.31 -17.56 -10.37
CA THR A 85 -15.37 -16.43 -10.45
C THR A 85 -16.02 -15.11 -10.07
N LYS A 86 -17.32 -14.91 -10.37
CA LYS A 86 -18.09 -13.75 -9.89
C LYS A 86 -18.19 -13.73 -8.37
N ASN A 87 -18.50 -14.87 -7.74
CA ASN A 87 -18.56 -14.98 -6.29
C ASN A 87 -17.19 -14.69 -5.65
N LEU A 88 -16.12 -15.25 -6.24
CA LEU A 88 -14.76 -14.97 -5.79
C LEU A 88 -14.41 -13.48 -5.90
N LYS A 89 -14.74 -12.82 -7.02
CA LYS A 89 -14.54 -11.38 -7.20
C LYS A 89 -15.27 -10.59 -6.11
N GLN A 90 -16.54 -10.89 -5.87
CA GLN A 90 -17.31 -10.21 -4.84
C GLN A 90 -16.66 -10.39 -3.46
N LYS A 91 -16.31 -11.63 -3.10
CA LYS A 91 -15.69 -11.90 -1.80
C LYS A 91 -14.34 -11.21 -1.65
N LEU A 92 -13.55 -11.16 -2.72
CA LEU A 92 -12.26 -10.49 -2.73
C LEU A 92 -12.41 -8.96 -2.56
N LEU A 93 -13.42 -8.37 -3.19
CA LEU A 93 -13.76 -6.95 -3.03
C LEU A 93 -14.23 -6.64 -1.61
N GLU A 94 -15.06 -7.51 -1.02
CA GLU A 94 -15.51 -7.40 0.38
C GLU A 94 -14.34 -7.46 1.36
N GLU A 95 -13.45 -8.45 1.21
CA GLU A 95 -12.27 -8.58 2.08
C GLU A 95 -11.28 -7.43 1.91
N LEU A 96 -11.09 -6.94 0.67
CA LEU A 96 -10.27 -5.77 0.41
C LEU A 96 -10.86 -4.53 1.11
N ASN A 97 -12.15 -4.28 0.96
CA ASN A 97 -12.81 -3.17 1.65
C ASN A 97 -12.76 -3.34 3.17
N TYR A 98 -13.00 -4.54 3.70
CA TYR A 98 -12.98 -4.80 5.14
C TYR A 98 -11.59 -4.51 5.73
N ARG A 99 -10.55 -5.12 5.16
CA ARG A 99 -9.16 -4.98 5.64
C ARG A 99 -8.59 -3.59 5.39
N CYS A 100 -8.93 -2.97 4.26
CA CYS A 100 -8.40 -1.67 3.87
C CYS A 100 -9.25 -0.48 4.31
N SER A 101 -10.43 -0.70 4.89
CA SER A 101 -11.32 0.37 5.37
C SER A 101 -10.68 1.29 6.42
N LEU A 102 -9.66 0.81 7.12
CA LEU A 102 -8.98 1.55 8.18
C LEU A 102 -7.97 2.57 7.63
N TYR A 103 -7.40 2.32 6.45
CA TYR A 103 -6.37 3.19 5.87
C TYR A 103 -6.94 4.55 5.44
N ASP A 104 -8.23 4.60 5.14
CA ASP A 104 -8.91 5.78 4.65
C ASP A 104 -9.38 6.73 5.78
N LYS A 105 -9.45 6.30 7.04
CA LYS A 105 -10.02 7.14 8.12
C LYS A 105 -8.97 7.93 8.88
N GLY A 106 -8.50 9.05 8.31
CA GLY A 106 -7.64 10.02 9.02
C GLY A 106 -6.32 9.42 9.51
N SER A 107 -5.80 8.46 8.75
CA SER A 107 -4.55 7.79 9.07
C SER A 107 -3.35 8.64 8.61
N ILE A 108 -2.20 8.40 9.22
CA ILE A 108 -0.91 8.94 8.74
C ILE A 108 -0.67 8.65 7.26
N LEU A 109 -1.25 7.57 6.74
CA LEU A 109 -1.16 7.16 5.35
C LEU A 109 -1.88 8.12 4.40
N ALA A 110 -3.04 8.64 4.81
CA ALA A 110 -3.76 9.67 4.07
C ALA A 110 -2.96 10.98 4.02
N ILE A 111 -2.36 11.37 5.16
CA ILE A 111 -1.47 12.53 5.24
C ILE A 111 -0.28 12.36 4.30
N CYS A 112 0.46 11.25 4.41
CA CYS A 112 1.59 10.95 3.53
C CYS A 112 1.21 10.93 2.05
N THR A 113 0.01 10.45 1.71
CA THR A 113 -0.48 10.43 0.32
C THR A 113 -0.76 11.83 -0.20
N ILE A 114 -1.42 12.70 0.59
CA ILE A 114 -1.70 14.09 0.18
C ILE A 114 -0.43 14.91 0.04
N LEU A 115 0.53 14.72 0.94
CA LEU A 115 1.80 15.45 0.92
C LEU A 115 2.73 15.03 -0.22
N ASP A 116 2.51 13.87 -0.84
CA ASP A 116 3.29 13.41 -1.98
C ASP A 116 2.78 14.05 -3.28
N PRO A 117 3.58 14.91 -3.95
CA PRO A 117 3.14 15.62 -5.15
C PRO A 117 2.68 14.70 -6.28
N ARG A 118 3.17 13.44 -6.31
CA ARG A 118 2.80 12.44 -7.33
C ARG A 118 1.33 12.03 -7.25
N PHE A 119 0.71 12.19 -6.09
CA PHE A 119 -0.67 11.79 -5.82
C PHE A 119 -1.59 12.99 -5.56
N LYS A 120 -1.13 14.22 -5.86
CA LYS A 120 -1.90 15.46 -5.66
C LYS A 120 -3.25 15.44 -6.40
N ASP A 121 -3.27 14.89 -7.61
CA ASP A 121 -4.49 14.75 -8.42
C ASP A 121 -5.31 13.51 -8.03
N LEU A 122 -4.72 12.59 -7.27
CA LEU A 122 -5.40 11.44 -6.70
C LEU A 122 -6.05 11.87 -5.39
N HIS A 123 -7.06 12.75 -5.49
CA HIS A 123 -7.97 13.01 -4.38
C HIS A 123 -8.38 11.65 -3.80
N LEU A 124 -8.13 11.46 -2.48
CA LEU A 124 -8.65 10.30 -1.77
C LEU A 124 -10.09 10.11 -2.23
N ARG A 125 -10.42 8.91 -2.76
CA ARG A 125 -11.67 8.66 -3.52
C ARG A 125 -12.92 9.21 -2.85
N ASP A 126 -12.88 9.30 -1.52
CA ASP A 126 -13.86 9.97 -0.70
C ASP A 126 -13.45 11.45 -0.44
N PRO A 127 -14.17 12.43 -0.99
CA PRO A 127 -13.96 13.85 -0.72
C PRO A 127 -14.01 14.19 0.78
N LEU A 128 -14.79 13.45 1.57
CA LEU A 128 -14.89 13.64 3.02
C LEU A 128 -13.56 13.35 3.73
N ILE A 129 -12.89 12.28 3.30
CA ILE A 129 -11.59 11.87 3.84
C ILE A 129 -10.50 12.86 3.44
N ASN A 130 -10.56 13.36 2.20
CA ASN A 130 -9.64 14.39 1.74
C ASN A 130 -9.79 15.67 2.58
N SER A 131 -11.02 16.17 2.77
CA SER A 131 -11.27 17.35 3.60
C SER A 131 -10.81 17.14 5.04
N LYS A 132 -11.11 15.99 5.64
CA LYS A 132 -10.71 15.69 7.02
C LYS A 132 -9.19 15.65 7.18
N THR A 133 -8.50 15.01 6.24
CA THR A 133 -7.03 14.93 6.26
C THR A 133 -6.40 16.31 6.08
N GLN A 134 -6.94 17.15 5.19
CA GLN A 134 -6.49 18.55 5.03
C GLN A 134 -6.67 19.37 6.32
N SER A 135 -7.81 19.25 6.99
CA SER A 135 -8.03 19.93 8.28
C SER A 135 -7.04 19.47 9.35
N ILE A 136 -6.71 18.17 9.39
CA ILE A 136 -5.69 17.64 10.31
C ILE A 136 -4.31 18.25 10.00
N ILE A 137 -3.93 18.31 8.73
CA ILE A 137 -2.64 18.91 8.31
C ILE A 137 -2.56 20.38 8.73
N VAL A 138 -3.63 21.15 8.49
CA VAL A 138 -3.69 22.56 8.91
C VAL A 138 -3.55 22.69 10.43
N SER A 139 -4.25 21.86 11.21
CA SER A 139 -4.12 21.89 12.67
C SER A 139 -2.72 21.53 13.16
N MET A 140 -1.98 20.66 12.45
CA MET A 140 -0.59 20.34 12.77
C MET A 140 0.32 21.55 12.52
N MET A 141 0.12 22.27 11.41
CA MET A 141 0.87 23.49 11.11
C MET A 141 0.61 24.59 12.16
N GLU A 142 -0.65 24.80 12.53
CA GLU A 142 -1.03 25.80 13.54
C GLU A 142 -0.45 25.51 14.93
N SER A 143 -0.26 24.22 15.27
CA SER A 143 0.37 23.84 16.55
C SER A 143 1.89 24.07 16.57
N GLU A 144 2.56 23.96 15.42
CA GLU A 144 4.01 24.20 15.32
C GLU A 144 4.35 25.69 15.42
N ASP A 145 3.48 26.57 14.91
CA ASP A 145 3.66 28.03 14.98
C ASP A 145 3.60 28.58 16.44
N SER A 146 3.08 27.81 17.39
CA SER A 146 3.00 28.20 18.82
C SER A 146 4.22 27.86 19.68
N ASP A 147 5.17 27.07 19.15
CA ASP A 147 6.35 26.59 19.89
C ASP A 147 7.68 27.28 19.46
N ASP A 148 7.66 28.22 18.51
CA ASP A 148 8.88 28.85 17.94
C ASP A 148 9.44 30.05 18.74
N ASP A 149 8.84 30.42 19.88
CA ASP A 149 9.34 31.57 20.68
C ASP A 149 10.36 31.18 21.78
N THR A 150 10.96 29.98 21.77
CA THR A 150 11.91 29.63 22.86
C THR A 150 13.08 28.70 22.54
N ARG A 151 13.53 28.49 21.28
CA ARG A 151 14.75 27.71 21.03
C ARG A 151 15.65 28.15 19.86
N TYR A 152 16.05 29.42 19.80
CA TYR A 152 17.34 29.80 19.18
C TYR A 152 17.99 30.98 19.89
N THR A 153 18.48 30.78 21.12
CA THR A 153 19.63 31.54 21.63
C THR A 153 20.63 30.59 22.26
N SER A 154 21.70 30.30 21.52
CA SER A 154 23.03 29.87 21.95
C SER A 154 23.74 29.41 20.68
N THR A 155 24.91 29.87 20.28
CA THR A 155 25.95 30.74 20.86
C THR A 155 26.94 30.83 19.71
N ASP A 156 27.33 32.02 19.25
CA ASP A 156 28.62 32.20 18.57
C ASP A 156 28.92 33.69 18.39
N THR A 157 29.68 34.25 19.33
CA THR A 157 30.65 35.30 19.02
C THR A 157 31.77 35.24 20.06
N THR A 158 32.79 34.48 19.69
CA THR A 158 34.22 34.82 19.76
C THR A 158 34.69 35.67 20.95
N THR A 159 35.40 34.99 21.84
CA THR A 159 36.39 35.54 22.76
C THR A 159 37.40 36.42 22.01
N ASN A 160 37.34 37.74 22.22
CA ASN A 160 38.47 38.63 21.96
C ASN A 160 39.00 39.11 23.32
N ASN A 161 40.15 38.54 23.69
CA ASN A 161 41.08 39.13 24.64
C ASN A 161 41.61 40.44 24.04
N ASP A 162 41.51 41.53 24.79
CA ASP A 162 42.51 42.60 24.82
C ASP A 162 42.41 43.32 26.17
N GLY A 163 43.57 43.64 26.75
CA GLY A 163 43.74 43.91 28.17
C GLY A 163 43.65 45.36 28.65
N GLU A 164 44.34 45.56 29.77
CA GLU A 164 44.63 46.80 30.53
C GLU A 164 43.81 47.08 31.81
N SER A 165 44.41 46.63 32.93
CA SER A 165 44.95 47.47 34.02
C SER A 165 44.03 48.44 34.77
N LEU A 166 43.83 48.23 36.08
CA LEU A 166 44.52 48.97 37.17
C LEU A 166 44.09 48.47 38.57
N SER A 167 45.10 48.17 39.41
CA SER A 167 45.28 48.46 40.85
C SER A 167 44.05 48.83 41.73
N THR A 168 43.89 48.33 42.96
CA THR A 168 44.73 48.60 44.15
C THR A 168 44.29 47.76 45.36
N LEU A 169 45.28 47.34 46.18
CA LEU A 169 45.39 47.31 47.66
C LEU A 169 44.08 47.40 48.49
N THR A 170 43.84 46.65 49.57
CA THR A 170 44.51 46.51 50.90
C THR A 170 43.44 45.81 51.78
N GLU A 171 43.65 45.07 52.86
CA GLU A 171 44.76 44.63 53.72
C GLU A 171 44.18 43.46 54.54
#